data_AF-A0A5D6UT88-F1
#
_entry.id   AF-A0A5D6UT88-F1
#
_cell.length_a   1.000
_cell.length_b   1.000
_cell.length_c   1.000
_cell.angle_alpha   90.00
_cell.angle_beta   90.00
_cell.angle_gamma   90.00
#
_symmetry.space_group_name_H-M   'P 1'
#
loop_
_entity.id
_entity.type
_entity.pdbx_description
1 polymer ?
#
loop_
_entity_poly.entity_id
_entity_poly.type
_entity_poly.pdbx_seq_one_letter_code
_entity_poly.pdbx_strand_id
1 'polypeptide(L)'
;MLRFYNVEKKVTQEDQRYISFLLKDTPATRADAMSYEQQLVFLHAAQLSILSHSTTGIPIPYNQAREPKNLFLLNSGICYDRSRVLEKIFMNAGFTTRHVALYAQDPGASALEKIPLLEVASHATTEVLTKRGWLVVDSNNPWLALDGQRQPYSLASMNAVFEQNRQIRWQHPPAAGYEIFYSRPSTFIYGLYSRHGRFYPPYTPGIPDYNLRELLYNF
;
A
#
# COMPACT_ATOMS: atom_id res chain seq x y z
N MET A 1 -10.52 19.61 14.59
CA MET A 1 -10.96 18.20 14.70
C MET A 1 -10.33 17.32 13.61
N LEU A 2 -10.35 17.70 12.32
CA LEU A 2 -9.75 16.93 11.20
C LEU A 2 -8.23 16.66 11.29
N ARG A 3 -7.44 17.54 11.91
CA ARG A 3 -5.96 17.36 12.00
C ARG A 3 -5.51 16.19 12.88
N PHE A 4 -6.33 15.74 13.83
CA PHE A 4 -5.91 14.74 14.83
C PHE A 4 -5.81 13.32 14.27
N TYR A 5 -6.57 13.01 13.21
CA TYR A 5 -6.59 11.69 12.57
C TYR A 5 -5.77 11.66 11.28
N ASN A 6 -5.04 12.76 11.02
CA ASN A 6 -4.19 12.88 9.85
C ASN A 6 -2.86 12.15 10.08
N VAL A 7 -2.72 10.95 9.51
CA VAL A 7 -1.53 10.12 9.54
C VAL A 7 -0.35 10.88 8.91
N GLU A 8 0.69 11.11 9.71
CA GLU A 8 1.90 11.77 9.26
C GLU A 8 2.72 10.82 8.36
N LYS A 9 3.08 11.29 7.17
CA LYS A 9 3.89 10.51 6.23
C LYS A 9 5.40 10.78 6.33
N LYS A 10 5.82 11.77 7.11
CA LYS A 10 7.25 12.12 7.24
C LYS A 10 8.06 10.90 7.68
N VAL A 11 9.15 10.62 6.98
CA VAL A 11 10.12 9.60 7.39
C VAL A 11 10.96 10.18 8.53
N THR A 12 10.90 9.56 9.70
CA THR A 12 11.67 9.98 10.89
C THR A 12 13.05 9.32 10.93
N GLN A 13 13.93 9.77 11.83
CA GLN A 13 15.21 9.09 12.06
C GLN A 13 15.01 7.68 12.64
N GLU A 14 13.95 7.47 13.43
CA GLU A 14 13.60 6.13 13.91
C GLU A 14 13.17 5.24 12.74
N ASP A 15 12.35 5.76 11.82
CA ASP A 15 11.97 5.04 10.61
C ASP A 15 13.22 4.64 9.81
N GLN A 16 14.14 5.57 9.56
CA GLN A 16 15.40 5.32 8.84
C GLN A 16 16.21 4.18 9.48
N ARG A 17 16.33 4.17 10.80
CA ARG A 17 17.04 3.13 11.55
C ARG A 17 16.40 1.76 11.39
N TYR A 18 15.09 1.66 11.51
CA TYR A 18 14.41 0.36 11.38
C TYR A 18 14.28 -0.10 9.93
N ILE A 19 14.18 0.84 8.99
CA ILE A 19 14.26 0.56 7.55
C ILE A 19 15.62 -0.06 7.21
N SER A 20 16.73 0.46 7.74
CA SER A 20 18.06 -0.13 7.46
C SER A 20 18.23 -1.53 8.04
N PHE A 21 17.56 -1.85 9.16
CA PHE A 21 17.53 -3.22 9.68
C PHE A 21 16.71 -4.17 8.81
N LEU A 22 15.56 -3.72 8.32
CA LEU A 22 14.71 -4.50 7.41
C LEU A 22 15.41 -4.72 6.06
N LEU A 23 16.07 -3.69 5.53
CA LEU A 23 16.71 -3.68 4.21
C LEU A 23 18.21 -4.02 4.23
N LYS A 24 18.70 -4.78 5.21
CA LYS A 24 20.13 -5.00 5.47
C LYS A 24 20.96 -5.33 4.20
N ASP A 25 20.37 -6.08 3.26
CA ASP A 25 21.03 -6.54 2.03
C ASP A 25 20.56 -5.79 0.75
N THR A 26 19.80 -4.70 0.90
CA THR A 26 19.29 -3.89 -0.23
C THR A 26 20.07 -2.58 -0.35
N PRO A 27 20.63 -2.24 -1.53
CA PRO A 27 21.39 -1.00 -1.73
C PRO A 27 20.57 0.26 -1.43
N ALA A 28 21.17 1.20 -0.70
CA ALA A 28 20.58 2.50 -0.33
C ALA A 28 20.70 3.56 -1.45
N THR A 29 20.45 3.18 -2.70
CA THR A 29 20.42 4.13 -3.81
C THR A 29 19.13 4.95 -3.75
N ARG A 30 19.19 6.22 -4.16
CA ARG A 30 17.97 7.03 -4.27
C ARG A 30 17.20 6.73 -5.55
N ALA A 31 15.87 6.83 -5.47
CA ALA A 31 14.94 6.52 -6.54
C ALA A 31 15.17 7.34 -7.82
N ASP A 32 15.60 8.60 -7.71
CA ASP A 32 15.87 9.49 -8.85
C ASP A 32 17.11 9.06 -9.64
N ALA A 33 18.12 8.52 -8.96
CA ALA A 33 19.34 7.99 -9.56
C ALA A 33 19.14 6.60 -10.19
N MET A 34 18.11 5.85 -9.79
CA MET A 34 17.80 4.52 -10.35
C MET A 34 17.23 4.61 -11.77
N SER A 35 17.62 3.72 -12.68
CA SER A 35 16.85 3.43 -13.89
C SER A 35 15.48 2.84 -13.55
N TYR A 36 14.53 2.85 -14.49
CA TYR A 36 13.22 2.22 -14.26
C TYR A 36 13.36 0.75 -13.81
N GLU A 37 14.27 -0.01 -14.44
CA GLU A 37 14.51 -1.41 -14.07
C GLU A 37 15.10 -1.56 -12.67
N GLN A 38 16.02 -0.66 -12.29
CA GLN A 38 16.55 -0.62 -10.91
C GLN A 38 15.45 -0.27 -9.90
N GLN A 39 14.49 0.60 -10.26
CA GLN A 39 13.34 0.90 -9.41
C GLN A 39 12.49 -0.35 -9.20
N LEU A 40 12.16 -1.11 -10.26
CA LEU A 40 11.39 -2.35 -10.13
C LEU A 40 12.10 -3.39 -9.25
N VAL A 41 13.42 -3.57 -9.45
CA VAL A 41 14.23 -4.46 -8.61
C VAL A 41 14.21 -4.03 -7.15
N PHE A 42 14.36 -2.73 -6.86
CA PHE A 42 14.30 -2.20 -5.50
C PHE A 42 12.94 -2.44 -4.84
N LEU A 43 11.84 -2.12 -5.54
CA LEU A 43 10.48 -2.28 -5.01
C LEU A 43 10.19 -3.75 -4.68
N HIS A 44 10.57 -4.67 -5.56
CA HIS A 44 10.41 -6.10 -5.34
C HIS A 44 11.29 -6.63 -4.19
N ALA A 45 12.55 -6.19 -4.11
CA ALA A 45 13.46 -6.56 -3.02
C ALA A 45 12.93 -6.10 -1.65
N ALA A 46 12.37 -4.90 -1.58
CA ALA A 46 11.72 -4.39 -0.38
C ALA A 46 10.49 -5.22 0.02
N GLN A 47 9.63 -5.62 -0.94
CA GLN A 47 8.52 -6.54 -0.68
C GLN A 47 9.03 -7.85 -0.06
N LEU A 48 10.02 -8.47 -0.69
CA LEU A 48 10.58 -9.74 -0.21
C LEU A 48 11.18 -9.62 1.20
N SER A 49 11.92 -8.54 1.48
CA SER A 49 12.46 -8.26 2.81
C SER A 49 11.34 -8.22 3.86
N ILE A 50 10.28 -7.43 3.64
CA ILE A 50 9.16 -7.31 4.58
C ILE A 50 8.40 -8.63 4.76
N LEU A 51 8.17 -9.36 3.68
CA LEU A 51 7.48 -10.65 3.72
C LEU A 51 8.31 -11.73 4.42
N SER A 52 9.63 -11.71 4.25
CA SER A 52 10.53 -12.64 4.95
C SER A 52 10.68 -12.35 6.44
N HIS A 53 10.55 -11.08 6.84
CA HIS A 53 10.63 -10.67 8.24
C HIS A 53 9.31 -10.97 8.96
N SER A 54 8.17 -10.54 8.41
CA SER A 54 6.90 -10.56 9.14
C SER A 54 6.10 -11.86 8.98
N THR A 55 5.75 -12.48 10.11
CA THR A 55 4.81 -13.61 10.17
C THR A 55 3.44 -13.21 9.61
N THR A 56 2.93 -13.99 8.66
CA THR A 56 1.63 -13.75 8.04
C THR A 56 0.47 -14.07 8.98
N GLY A 57 -0.58 -13.24 8.92
CA GLY A 57 -1.87 -13.50 9.57
C GLY A 57 -2.02 -12.96 11.00
N ILE A 58 -0.95 -12.41 11.59
CA ILE A 58 -1.00 -11.78 12.91
C ILE A 58 -0.87 -10.26 12.72
N PRO A 59 -1.93 -9.47 12.96
CA PRO A 59 -1.85 -8.01 12.83
C PRO A 59 -1.12 -7.37 14.00
N ILE A 60 -0.58 -6.16 13.79
CA ILE A 60 -0.19 -5.29 14.89
C ILE A 60 -1.46 -4.91 15.68
N PRO A 61 -1.47 -5.04 17.02
CA PRO A 61 -2.65 -4.74 17.83
C PRO A 61 -3.23 -3.34 17.57
N TYR A 62 -4.55 -3.22 17.74
CA TYR A 62 -5.21 -1.92 17.76
C TYR A 62 -4.68 -1.04 18.91
N ASN A 63 -4.84 0.27 18.75
CA ASN A 63 -4.30 1.29 19.67
C ASN A 63 -2.77 1.31 19.72
N GLN A 64 -2.13 0.85 18.64
CA GLN A 64 -0.69 0.89 18.46
C GLN A 64 -0.36 1.39 17.05
N ALA A 65 0.67 2.23 16.98
CA ALA A 65 1.26 2.64 15.72
C ALA A 65 1.83 1.45 14.95
N ARG A 66 1.88 1.56 13.62
CA ARG A 66 2.37 0.52 12.70
C ARG A 66 3.50 1.04 11.80
N GLU A 67 4.45 1.74 12.43
CA GLU A 67 5.66 2.24 11.79
C GLU A 67 6.72 1.12 11.62
N PRO A 68 7.80 1.31 10.85
CA PRO A 68 8.82 0.28 10.59
C PRO A 68 9.34 -0.42 11.86
N LYS A 69 9.50 0.33 12.96
CA LYS A 69 9.86 -0.22 14.27
C LYS A 69 8.89 -1.28 14.77
N ASN A 70 7.59 -1.02 14.64
CA ASN A 70 6.54 -1.88 15.19
C ASN A 70 6.55 -3.23 14.48
N LEU A 71 6.57 -3.23 13.14
CA LEU A 71 6.67 -4.46 12.35
C LEU A 71 7.99 -5.19 12.64
N PHE A 72 9.11 -4.47 12.74
CA PHE A 72 10.41 -5.08 13.02
C PHE A 72 10.42 -5.81 14.37
N LEU A 73 9.98 -5.15 15.44
CA LEU A 73 10.03 -5.70 16.80
C LEU A 73 8.98 -6.80 17.03
N LEU A 74 7.80 -6.68 16.43
CA LEU A 74 6.72 -7.67 16.60
C LEU A 74 6.88 -8.88 15.68
N ASN A 75 7.69 -8.76 14.63
CA ASN A 75 7.91 -9.82 13.64
C ASN A 75 6.62 -10.35 13.02
N SER A 76 5.61 -9.48 12.89
CA SER A 76 4.26 -9.81 12.44
C SER A 76 3.64 -8.60 11.75
N GLY A 77 2.65 -8.87 10.90
CA GLY A 77 1.86 -7.84 10.24
C GLY A 77 0.96 -8.43 9.17
N ILE A 78 -0.12 -7.72 8.87
CA ILE A 78 -0.97 -8.02 7.71
C ILE A 78 -0.94 -6.87 6.70
N CYS A 79 -1.90 -6.83 5.77
CA CYS A 79 -1.85 -5.93 4.62
C CYS A 79 -1.60 -4.46 4.98
N TYR A 80 -2.39 -3.90 5.91
CA TYR A 80 -2.25 -2.50 6.30
C TYR A 80 -0.96 -2.21 7.09
N ASP A 81 -0.43 -3.17 7.85
CA ASP A 81 0.83 -3.01 8.58
C ASP A 81 2.00 -2.98 7.58
N ARG A 82 2.02 -3.97 6.68
CA ARG A 82 3.07 -4.13 5.66
C ARG A 82 3.03 -3.01 4.65
N SER A 83 1.85 -2.60 4.17
CA SER A 83 1.68 -1.48 3.23
C SER A 83 2.22 -0.18 3.83
N ARG A 84 1.96 0.10 5.11
CA ARG A 84 2.52 1.28 5.78
C ARG A 84 4.05 1.25 5.86
N VAL A 85 4.63 0.10 6.20
CA VAL A 85 6.09 -0.02 6.28
C VAL A 85 6.73 0.09 4.90
N LEU A 86 6.17 -0.55 3.88
CA LEU A 86 6.62 -0.43 2.49
C LEU A 86 6.52 1.02 2.00
N GLU A 87 5.44 1.72 2.31
CA GLU A 87 5.31 3.15 2.01
C GLU A 87 6.48 3.95 2.59
N LYS A 88 6.82 3.76 3.86
CA LYS A 88 7.93 4.46 4.51
C LYS A 88 9.28 4.08 3.91
N ILE A 89 9.47 2.82 3.53
CA ILE A 89 10.66 2.36 2.80
C ILE A 89 10.81 3.11 1.48
N PHE A 90 9.75 3.17 0.68
CA PHE A 90 9.78 3.82 -0.63
C PHE A 90 9.99 5.33 -0.51
N MET A 91 9.33 5.97 0.46
CA MET A 91 9.58 7.37 0.78
C MET A 91 11.02 7.64 1.21
N ASN A 92 11.60 6.75 2.02
CA ASN A 92 12.99 6.87 2.45
C ASN A 92 13.97 6.74 1.27
N ALA A 93 13.65 5.88 0.29
CA ALA A 93 14.40 5.79 -0.96
C ALA A 93 14.16 6.99 -1.90
N GLY A 94 13.22 7.89 -1.59
CA GLY A 94 12.95 9.11 -2.36
C GLY A 94 11.84 8.96 -3.41
N PHE A 95 11.06 7.89 -3.38
CA PHE A 95 9.87 7.79 -4.21
C PHE A 95 8.73 8.67 -3.69
N THR A 96 7.89 9.14 -4.62
CA THR A 96 6.54 9.64 -4.24
C THR A 96 5.61 8.44 -4.11
N THR A 97 4.83 8.40 -3.05
CA THR A 97 3.93 7.28 -2.75
C THR A 97 2.52 7.75 -2.46
N ARG A 98 1.56 6.83 -2.59
CA ARG A 98 0.17 6.97 -2.12
C ARG A 98 -0.23 5.70 -1.38
N HIS A 99 -0.73 5.82 -0.17
CA HIS A 99 -1.33 4.68 0.53
C HIS A 99 -2.72 4.42 -0.03
N VAL A 100 -3.13 3.16 -0.14
CA VAL A 100 -4.43 2.83 -0.73
C VAL A 100 -5.15 1.74 0.04
N ALA A 101 -6.40 2.03 0.42
CA ALA A 101 -7.36 1.01 0.83
C ALA A 101 -8.11 0.51 -0.40
N LEU A 102 -8.22 -0.81 -0.54
CA LEU A 102 -8.94 -1.51 -1.60
C LEU A 102 -10.12 -2.26 -1.03
N TYR A 103 -11.20 -2.29 -1.80
CA TYR A 103 -12.41 -3.03 -1.49
C TYR A 103 -12.86 -3.77 -2.75
N ALA A 104 -13.07 -5.08 -2.64
CA ALA A 104 -13.63 -5.86 -3.72
C ALA A 104 -14.99 -5.27 -4.12
N GLN A 105 -15.24 -5.16 -5.43
CA GLN A 105 -16.48 -4.56 -5.90
C GLN A 105 -17.66 -5.49 -5.61
N ASP A 106 -18.61 -4.98 -4.81
CA ASP A 106 -20.00 -5.40 -4.84
C ASP A 106 -20.72 -4.51 -5.88
N PRO A 107 -21.41 -5.08 -6.89
CA PRO A 107 -22.10 -4.33 -7.95
C PRO A 107 -23.19 -3.36 -7.47
N GLY A 108 -23.55 -3.31 -6.18
CA GLY A 108 -24.63 -2.49 -5.65
C GLY A 108 -24.30 -1.17 -4.94
N ALA A 109 -23.01 -0.81 -4.68
CA ALA A 109 -22.68 0.33 -3.80
C ALA A 109 -21.54 1.24 -4.31
N SER A 110 -21.66 2.55 -4.09
CA SER A 110 -20.63 3.56 -4.37
C SER A 110 -19.46 3.50 -3.38
N ALA A 111 -18.34 4.17 -3.69
CA ALA A 111 -17.11 4.10 -2.91
C ALA A 111 -17.25 4.58 -1.45
N LEU A 112 -18.07 5.62 -1.23
CA LEU A 112 -18.31 6.20 0.10
C LEU A 112 -19.29 5.36 0.92
N GLU A 113 -20.26 4.70 0.28
CA GLU A 113 -21.23 3.80 0.92
C GLU A 113 -20.57 2.52 1.45
N LYS A 114 -19.38 2.17 0.98
CA LYS A 114 -18.61 0.98 1.39
C LYS A 114 -17.78 1.18 2.66
N ILE A 115 -17.51 2.42 3.06
CA ILE A 115 -16.75 2.74 4.28
C ILE A 115 -17.38 2.11 5.54
N PRO A 116 -18.72 2.17 5.76
CA PRO A 116 -19.36 1.54 6.91
C PRO A 116 -19.65 0.03 6.77
N LEU A 117 -19.57 -0.57 5.58
CA LEU A 117 -19.99 -1.97 5.36
C LEU A 117 -18.95 -2.97 5.89
N LEU A 118 -19.27 -3.64 7.00
CA LEU A 118 -18.35 -4.57 7.69
C LEU A 118 -17.88 -5.76 6.83
N GLU A 119 -18.66 -6.21 5.84
CA GLU A 119 -18.47 -7.51 5.17
C GLU A 119 -17.75 -7.45 3.81
N VAL A 120 -17.32 -6.27 3.36
CA VAL A 120 -16.61 -6.16 2.07
C VAL A 120 -15.17 -6.61 2.24
N ALA A 121 -14.74 -7.60 1.43
CA ALA A 121 -13.35 -8.02 1.36
C ALA A 121 -12.47 -6.79 1.08
N SER A 122 -11.49 -6.54 1.95
CA SER A 122 -10.66 -5.36 1.91
C SER A 122 -9.17 -5.70 1.90
N HIS A 123 -8.38 -4.84 1.30
CA HIS A 123 -6.93 -4.97 1.24
C HIS A 123 -6.26 -3.60 1.35
N ALA A 124 -4.97 -3.56 1.65
CA ALA A 124 -4.19 -2.32 1.70
C ALA A 124 -2.93 -2.48 0.86
N THR A 125 -2.61 -1.47 0.08
CA THR A 125 -1.46 -1.49 -0.85
C THR A 125 -0.86 -0.09 -0.94
N THR A 126 0.27 0.02 -1.62
CA THR A 126 0.95 1.29 -1.85
C THR A 126 1.15 1.49 -3.34
N GLU A 127 0.75 2.65 -3.86
CA GLU A 127 1.17 3.09 -5.17
C GLU A 127 2.48 3.88 -5.08
N VAL A 128 3.37 3.65 -6.03
CA VAL A 128 4.67 4.30 -6.12
C VAL A 128 4.83 4.95 -7.48
N LEU A 129 5.22 6.21 -7.50
CA LEU A 129 5.54 6.91 -8.75
C LEU A 129 6.92 6.50 -9.23
N THR A 130 6.95 5.70 -10.30
CA THR A 130 8.18 5.29 -10.99
C THR A 130 8.50 6.24 -12.14
N LYS A 131 9.66 6.04 -12.79
CA LYS A 131 10.03 6.75 -14.03
C LYS A 131 9.07 6.51 -15.20
N ARG A 132 8.18 5.51 -15.13
CA ARG A 132 7.17 5.22 -16.16
C ARG A 132 5.72 5.42 -15.70
N GLY A 133 5.52 6.02 -14.53
CA GLY A 133 4.20 6.28 -13.98
C GLY A 133 3.93 5.52 -12.68
N TRP A 134 2.68 5.60 -12.24
CA TRP A 134 2.23 5.01 -10.98
C TRP A 134 2.15 3.48 -11.09
N LEU A 135 2.74 2.81 -10.11
CA LEU A 135 2.79 1.36 -10.00
C LEU A 135 2.20 0.93 -8.66
N VAL A 136 1.23 0.02 -8.68
CA VAL A 136 0.77 -0.66 -7.46
C VAL A 136 1.80 -1.70 -7.01
N VAL A 137 2.11 -1.66 -5.71
CA VAL A 137 3.01 -2.58 -5.02
C VAL A 137 2.22 -3.30 -3.93
N ASP A 138 1.94 -4.60 -4.13
CA ASP A 138 1.17 -5.39 -3.18
C ASP A 138 1.89 -5.54 -1.82
N SER A 139 1.15 -5.56 -0.73
CA SER A 139 1.74 -5.60 0.61
C SER A 139 1.91 -7.01 1.17
N ASN A 140 1.24 -8.02 0.61
CA ASN A 140 1.16 -9.37 1.14
C ASN A 140 1.76 -10.44 0.21
N ASN A 141 2.02 -10.06 -1.04
CA ASN A 141 2.55 -10.90 -2.09
C ASN A 141 3.68 -10.14 -2.79
N PRO A 142 4.72 -10.81 -3.27
CA PRO A 142 5.78 -10.20 -4.08
C PRO A 142 5.27 -9.94 -5.50
N TRP A 143 4.31 -9.03 -5.63
CA TRP A 143 3.62 -8.72 -6.87
C TRP A 143 3.60 -7.21 -7.14
N LEU A 144 3.88 -6.87 -8.40
CA LEU A 144 3.85 -5.50 -8.94
C LEU A 144 2.83 -5.48 -10.09
N ALA A 145 2.02 -4.42 -10.18
CA ALA A 145 1.02 -4.28 -11.25
C ALA A 145 1.67 -3.91 -12.60
N LEU A 146 2.34 -4.89 -13.21
CA LEU A 146 3.04 -4.78 -14.49
C LEU A 146 2.34 -5.63 -15.55
N ASP A 147 2.13 -5.08 -16.74
CA ASP A 147 1.70 -5.88 -17.90
C ASP A 147 2.87 -6.62 -18.57
N GLY A 148 2.56 -7.43 -19.59
CA GLY A 148 3.54 -8.17 -20.38
C GLY A 148 4.62 -7.30 -21.06
N GLN A 149 4.42 -5.99 -21.15
CA GLN A 149 5.38 -5.01 -21.68
C GLN A 149 6.12 -4.26 -20.56
N ARG A 150 5.98 -4.70 -19.30
CA ARG A 150 6.51 -4.07 -18.10
C ARG A 150 6.03 -2.63 -17.92
N GLN A 151 4.83 -2.29 -18.42
CA GLN A 151 4.20 -1.01 -18.14
C GLN A 151 3.54 -1.05 -16.76
N PRO A 152 3.74 -0.01 -15.93
CA PRO A 152 3.14 0.05 -14.61
C PRO A 152 1.67 0.47 -14.67
N TYR A 153 0.85 -0.12 -13.81
CA TYR A 153 -0.54 0.26 -13.63
C TYR A 153 -0.78 0.83 -12.23
N SER A 154 -1.48 1.96 -12.22
CA SER A 154 -2.22 2.48 -11.06
C SER A 154 -3.59 1.83 -10.95
N LEU A 155 -4.23 1.94 -9.80
CA LEU A 155 -5.62 1.51 -9.59
C LEU A 155 -6.59 2.29 -10.46
N ALA A 156 -6.38 3.60 -10.62
CA ALA A 156 -7.17 4.43 -11.51
C ALA A 156 -7.07 3.94 -12.97
N SER A 157 -5.87 3.67 -13.47
CA SER A 157 -5.68 3.14 -14.83
C SER A 157 -6.22 1.72 -14.98
N MET A 158 -6.15 0.88 -13.94
CA MET A 158 -6.77 -0.45 -13.94
C MET A 158 -8.29 -0.34 -14.10
N ASN A 159 -8.95 0.46 -13.27
CA ASN A 159 -10.40 0.66 -13.35
C ASN A 159 -10.82 1.19 -14.71
N ALA A 160 -10.10 2.16 -15.28
CA ALA A 160 -10.40 2.66 -16.63
C ALA A 160 -10.33 1.58 -17.72
N VAL A 161 -9.42 0.61 -17.60
CA VAL A 161 -9.35 -0.55 -18.51
C VAL A 161 -10.55 -1.47 -18.29
N PHE A 162 -10.91 -1.76 -17.04
CA PHE A 162 -12.01 -2.66 -16.72
C PHE A 162 -13.39 -2.08 -17.07
N GLU A 163 -13.59 -0.77 -16.91
CA GLU A 163 -14.80 -0.05 -17.34
C GLU A 163 -15.03 -0.15 -18.86
N GLN A 164 -13.96 -0.32 -19.63
CA GLN A 164 -14.02 -0.58 -21.07
C GLN A 164 -14.23 -2.06 -21.42
N ASN A 165 -14.55 -2.91 -20.44
CA ASN A 165 -14.63 -4.38 -20.58
C ASN A 165 -13.37 -5.02 -21.16
N ARG A 166 -12.20 -4.40 -20.94
CA ARG A 166 -10.91 -4.92 -21.37
C ARG A 166 -10.23 -5.64 -20.21
N GLN A 167 -9.30 -6.53 -20.55
CA GLN A 167 -8.45 -7.22 -19.59
C GLN A 167 -7.01 -6.75 -19.70
N ILE A 168 -6.33 -6.71 -18.56
CA ILE A 168 -4.89 -6.45 -18.51
C ILE A 168 -4.17 -7.78 -18.61
N ARG A 169 -3.21 -7.87 -19.53
CA ARG A 169 -2.33 -9.04 -19.65
C ARG A 169 -1.16 -8.86 -18.69
N TRP A 170 -1.35 -9.27 -17.45
CA TRP A 170 -0.32 -9.16 -16.42
C TRP A 170 0.97 -9.91 -16.81
N GLN A 171 2.12 -9.34 -16.46
CA GLN A 171 3.41 -10.02 -16.55
C GLN A 171 3.39 -11.30 -15.70
N HIS A 172 2.87 -11.16 -14.49
CA HIS A 172 2.59 -12.25 -13.56
C HIS A 172 1.18 -12.06 -13.01
N PRO A 173 0.32 -13.08 -13.01
CA PRO A 173 -1.01 -12.95 -12.44
C PRO A 173 -0.92 -12.63 -10.93
N PRO A 174 -1.91 -11.88 -10.38
CA PRO A 174 -2.04 -11.74 -8.93
C PRO A 174 -2.14 -13.12 -8.25
N ALA A 175 -1.71 -13.21 -7.00
CA ALA A 175 -1.85 -14.43 -6.21
C ALA A 175 -3.32 -14.84 -6.06
N ALA A 176 -3.56 -16.15 -5.88
CA ALA A 176 -4.90 -16.69 -5.68
C ALA A 176 -5.62 -15.98 -4.50
N GLY A 177 -6.83 -15.50 -4.76
CA GLY A 177 -7.63 -14.72 -3.82
C GLY A 177 -7.44 -13.21 -3.92
N TYR A 178 -6.40 -12.72 -4.61
CA TYR A 178 -6.15 -11.29 -4.83
C TYR A 178 -6.67 -10.79 -6.19
N GLU A 179 -7.12 -11.69 -7.07
CA GLU A 179 -7.73 -11.33 -8.36
C GLU A 179 -9.00 -10.50 -8.17
N ILE A 180 -9.67 -10.60 -7.02
CA ILE A 180 -10.85 -9.78 -6.66
C ILE A 180 -10.51 -8.29 -6.54
N PHE A 181 -9.25 -7.95 -6.28
CA PHE A 181 -8.79 -6.56 -6.16
C PHE A 181 -8.12 -6.04 -7.43
N TYR A 182 -7.42 -6.91 -8.15
CA TYR A 182 -6.52 -6.51 -9.23
C TYR A 182 -6.93 -6.95 -10.63
N SER A 183 -7.82 -7.93 -10.79
CA SER A 183 -8.22 -8.46 -12.11
C SER A 183 -9.67 -8.14 -12.47
N ARG A 184 -10.32 -7.27 -11.68
CA ARG A 184 -11.70 -6.80 -11.85
C ARG A 184 -11.76 -5.36 -11.32
N PRO A 185 -12.80 -4.58 -11.67
CA PRO A 185 -12.97 -3.28 -11.06
C PRO A 185 -13.05 -3.43 -9.54
N SER A 186 -12.38 -2.52 -8.83
CA SER A 186 -12.37 -2.47 -7.38
C SER A 186 -12.62 -1.03 -6.92
N THR A 187 -13.15 -0.89 -5.72
CA THR A 187 -13.24 0.42 -5.08
C THR A 187 -11.93 0.68 -4.36
N PHE A 188 -11.31 1.82 -4.60
CA PHE A 188 -10.10 2.22 -3.91
C PHE A 188 -10.25 3.61 -3.29
N ILE A 189 -9.54 3.86 -2.19
CA ILE A 189 -9.49 5.16 -1.53
C ILE A 189 -8.04 5.48 -1.20
N TYR A 190 -7.49 6.49 -1.88
CA TYR A 190 -6.15 7.00 -1.60
C TYR A 190 -6.13 7.70 -0.24
N GLY A 191 -5.08 7.45 0.54
CA GLY A 191 -4.84 8.09 1.83
C GLY A 191 -5.62 7.48 2.99
N LEU A 192 -6.40 6.42 2.82
CA LEU A 192 -7.13 5.76 3.92
C LEU A 192 -6.30 4.63 4.52
N TYR A 193 -5.85 4.76 5.76
CA TYR A 193 -5.03 3.76 6.46
C TYR A 193 -5.86 2.80 7.32
N SER A 194 -6.95 3.30 7.90
CA SER A 194 -7.91 2.50 8.66
C SER A 194 -9.29 3.09 8.50
N ARG A 195 -10.27 2.27 8.09
CA ARG A 195 -11.68 2.68 8.11
C ARG A 195 -12.28 2.74 9.51
N HIS A 196 -11.70 2.00 10.46
CA HIS A 196 -12.22 1.85 11.83
C HIS A 196 -11.45 2.70 12.86
N GLY A 197 -10.43 3.41 12.41
CA GLY A 197 -9.52 4.14 13.27
C GLY A 197 -8.57 3.23 14.02
N ARG A 198 -8.09 3.76 15.16
CA ARG A 198 -7.28 3.04 16.16
C ARG A 198 -5.92 2.59 15.66
N PHE A 199 -5.48 3.09 14.51
CA PHE A 199 -4.16 2.83 13.99
C PHE A 199 -3.15 3.88 14.45
N TYR A 200 -3.61 5.12 14.65
CA TYR A 200 -2.80 6.22 15.15
C TYR A 200 -3.51 6.99 16.27
N PRO A 201 -2.76 7.67 17.16
CA PRO A 201 -3.36 8.56 18.15
C PRO A 201 -4.31 9.56 17.46
N PRO A 202 -5.46 9.89 18.07
CA PRO A 202 -5.87 9.58 19.44
C PRO A 202 -6.52 8.18 19.64
N TYR A 203 -6.41 7.28 18.65
CA TYR A 203 -6.95 5.92 18.69
C TYR A 203 -8.46 5.83 18.95
N THR A 204 -9.23 6.78 18.42
CA THR A 204 -10.68 6.81 18.64
C THR A 204 -11.39 5.75 17.79
N PRO A 205 -12.16 4.84 18.40
CA PRO A 205 -12.92 3.84 17.66
C PRO A 205 -13.92 4.45 16.69
N GLY A 206 -13.97 3.92 15.47
CA GLY A 206 -14.94 4.32 14.44
C GLY A 206 -14.59 5.60 13.68
N ILE A 207 -13.47 6.27 14.01
CA ILE A 207 -13.00 7.45 13.27
C ILE A 207 -11.82 7.03 12.40
N PRO A 208 -11.93 7.09 11.06
CA PRO A 208 -10.87 6.64 10.17
C PRO A 208 -9.52 7.32 10.40
N ASP A 209 -8.44 6.55 10.23
CA ASP A 209 -7.08 7.08 10.11
C ASP A 209 -6.81 7.36 8.63
N TYR A 210 -6.48 8.60 8.28
CA TYR A 210 -6.31 9.02 6.89
C TYR A 210 -5.17 10.01 6.71
N ASN A 211 -4.72 10.24 5.47
CA ASN A 211 -3.88 11.36 5.11
C ASN A 211 -4.63 12.34 4.21
N LEU A 212 -4.83 13.56 4.67
CA LEU A 212 -5.65 14.56 3.99
C LEU A 212 -5.10 14.94 2.61
N ARG A 213 -3.77 15.00 2.46
CA ARG A 213 -3.16 15.33 1.16
C ARG A 213 -3.39 14.23 0.14
N GLU A 214 -3.42 12.98 0.57
CA GLU A 214 -3.65 11.85 -0.32
C GLU A 214 -5.11 11.62 -0.63
N LEU A 215 -6.01 12.00 0.28
CA LEU A 215 -7.45 11.99 0.00
C LEU A 215 -7.80 12.85 -1.22
N LEU A 216 -6.99 13.86 -1.54
CA LEU A 216 -7.15 14.69 -2.74
C LEU A 216 -6.90 13.94 -4.05
N TYR A 217 -6.21 12.79 -4.04
CA TYR A 217 -6.04 11.97 -5.26
C TYR A 217 -7.32 11.25 -5.70
N ASN A 218 -8.39 11.31 -4.92
CA ASN A 218 -9.68 10.71 -5.26
C ASN A 218 -10.60 11.63 -6.07
N PHE A 219 -10.19 12.88 -6.36
CA PHE A 219 -10.94 13.91 -7.08
C PHE A 219 -10.10 14.52 -8.20
#